data_AF-A0ABD3ATA8-F1
#
_entry.id   AF-A0ABD3ATA8-F1
#
_cell.length_a   1.000
_cell.length_b   1.000
_cell.length_c   1.000
_cell.angle_alpha   90.00
_cell.angle_beta   90.00
_cell.angle_gamma   90.00
#
_symmetry.space_group_name_H-M   'P 1'
#
loop_
_entity.id
_entity.type
_entity.pdbx_description
1 polymer ?
#
loop_
_entity_poly.entity_id
_entity_poly.type
_entity_poly.pdbx_seq_one_letter_code
_entity_poly.pdbx_strand_id
1 'polypeptide(L)'
;MLSQLSATCASWFGNGRSVAAVESSEARDDDIRHNARSRSPFSLDIFGSFCYTFQHGKFRKLFGDLTRIDARVDVASVSALAKRISDAGNASENLVSSPRFNFILQQQVVGPIVFRVDSRFLLDSSTGNRSPHMEDVIFSLNYALRLLQSGKVVAWYSPKRKEGMIELRMFEF
;
A
#
# COMPACT_ATOMS: atom_id res chain seq x y z
N MET A 1 23.95 3.00 -13.03
CA MET A 1 22.50 2.70 -13.05
C MET A 1 22.29 1.59 -12.05
N LEU A 2 21.33 1.73 -11.14
CA LEU A 2 21.09 0.79 -10.04
C LEU A 2 19.59 0.47 -10.02
N SER A 3 19.25 -0.81 -10.11
CA SER A 3 17.89 -1.31 -9.98
C SER A 3 17.82 -2.26 -8.80
N GLN A 4 16.84 -2.09 -7.93
CA GLN A 4 16.64 -2.95 -6.78
C GLN A 4 15.19 -3.42 -6.76
N LEU A 5 15.03 -4.71 -6.43
CA LEU A 5 13.75 -5.33 -6.21
C LEU A 5 13.64 -5.73 -4.74
N SER A 6 12.53 -5.38 -4.10
CA SER A 6 12.25 -5.68 -2.70
C SER A 6 10.82 -6.20 -2.58
N ALA A 7 10.63 -7.22 -1.76
CA ALA A 7 9.31 -7.75 -1.44
C ALA A 7 9.23 -7.98 0.07
N THR A 8 8.05 -7.77 0.64
CA THR A 8 7.75 -8.03 2.04
C THR A 8 6.40 -8.73 2.12
N CYS A 9 6.32 -9.80 2.90
CA CYS A 9 5.08 -10.53 3.15
C CYS A 9 4.87 -10.71 4.65
N ALA A 10 3.61 -10.65 5.06
CA ALA A 10 3.16 -10.96 6.40
C ALA A 10 1.94 -11.86 6.28
N SER A 11 1.83 -12.84 7.17
CA SER A 11 0.64 -13.68 7.28
C SER A 11 0.01 -13.51 8.65
N TRP A 12 -1.31 -13.53 8.68
CA TRP A 12 -2.09 -13.56 9.90
C TRP A 12 -2.87 -14.86 9.98
N PHE A 13 -2.83 -15.48 11.16
CA PHE A 13 -3.52 -16.72 11.46
C PHE A 13 -4.50 -16.48 12.62
N GLY A 14 -5.79 -16.60 12.33
CA GLY A 14 -6.86 -16.50 13.31
C GLY A 14 -7.48 -17.87 13.58
N ASN A 15 -7.48 -18.29 14.85
CA ASN A 15 -8.24 -19.45 15.29
C ASN A 15 -9.62 -18.98 15.76
N GLY A 16 -10.65 -19.13 14.93
CA GLY A 16 -12.02 -18.82 15.34
C GLY A 16 -12.51 -19.87 16.34
N ARG A 17 -12.51 -19.53 17.63
CA ARG A 17 -13.27 -20.28 18.63
C ARG A 17 -14.76 -20.07 18.37
N SER A 18 -15.43 -21.06 17.78
CA SER A 18 -16.88 -21.15 17.87
C SER A 18 -17.23 -21.47 19.32
N VAL A 19 -17.69 -20.48 20.09
CA VAL A 19 -18.38 -20.77 21.35
C VAL A 19 -19.73 -21.34 20.94
N ALA A 20 -19.85 -22.67 20.92
CA ALA A 20 -21.13 -23.33 20.88
C ALA A 20 -21.83 -22.96 22.19
N ALA A 21 -22.84 -22.09 22.11
CA ALA A 21 -23.77 -21.87 23.20
C ALA A 21 -24.47 -23.21 23.47
N VAL A 22 -24.09 -23.84 24.58
CA VAL A 22 -24.80 -24.99 25.13
C VAL A 22 -26.05 -24.43 25.80
N GLU A 23 -27.19 -24.49 25.11
CA GLU A 23 -28.49 -24.48 25.77
C GLU A 23 -29.01 -25.92 25.82
N SER A 24 -29.03 -26.45 27.04
CA SER A 24 -29.62 -27.73 27.40
C SER A 24 -31.14 -27.61 27.47
N SER A 25 -31.88 -28.33 26.63
CA SER A 25 -33.23 -28.78 26.98
C SER A 25 -33.59 -30.09 26.26
N GLU A 26 -34.41 -30.89 26.93
CA GLU A 26 -34.40 -32.36 26.94
C GLU A 26 -35.17 -33.06 25.79
N ALA A 27 -34.67 -34.26 25.45
CA ALA A 27 -35.35 -35.49 24.98
C ALA A 27 -36.22 -35.50 23.68
N ARG A 28 -35.77 -36.24 22.65
CA ARG A 28 -36.36 -37.53 22.16
C ARG A 28 -35.71 -38.07 20.87
N ASP A 29 -35.84 -39.40 20.74
CA ASP A 29 -35.28 -40.40 19.82
C ASP A 29 -35.07 -40.11 18.32
N ASP A 30 -34.03 -40.80 17.82
CA ASP A 30 -33.81 -41.42 16.50
C ASP A 30 -34.07 -40.62 15.21
N ASP A 31 -32.99 -40.07 14.66
CA ASP A 31 -32.62 -40.30 13.25
C ASP A 31 -31.16 -39.87 13.02
N ILE A 32 -30.29 -40.81 12.62
CA ILE A 32 -28.87 -40.56 12.35
C ILE A 32 -28.73 -39.70 11.08
N ARG A 33 -28.80 -38.37 11.25
CA ARG A 33 -28.35 -37.41 10.24
C ARG A 33 -26.85 -37.22 10.38
N HIS A 34 -26.10 -37.84 9.48
CA HIS A 34 -24.71 -37.46 9.20
C HIS A 34 -24.66 -36.02 8.69
N ASN A 35 -24.64 -35.01 9.56
CA ASN A 35 -24.31 -33.66 9.14
C ASN A 35 -23.84 -32.78 10.29
N ALA A 36 -22.52 -32.66 10.42
CA ALA A 36 -21.84 -31.39 10.60
C ALA A 36 -20.34 -31.71 10.61
N ARG A 37 -19.72 -31.67 9.43
CA ARG A 37 -18.28 -31.54 9.33
C ARG A 37 -17.92 -30.27 10.09
N SER A 38 -17.41 -30.43 11.32
CA SER A 38 -16.76 -29.37 12.09
C SER A 38 -15.62 -28.81 11.24
N ARG A 39 -15.94 -27.83 10.41
CA ARG A 39 -14.96 -26.97 9.78
C ARG A 39 -14.68 -25.89 10.80
N SER A 40 -13.61 -26.06 11.54
CA SER A 40 -12.98 -24.93 12.24
C SER A 40 -12.84 -23.78 11.22
N PRO A 41 -13.30 -22.57 11.54
CA PRO A 41 -13.03 -21.42 10.70
C PRO A 41 -11.57 -21.03 10.93
N PHE A 42 -10.66 -21.74 10.27
CA PHE A 42 -9.28 -21.32 10.13
C PHE A 42 -9.28 -20.16 9.13
N SER A 43 -9.06 -18.95 9.62
CA SER A 43 -8.82 -17.78 8.78
C SER A 43 -7.32 -17.59 8.61
N LEU A 44 -6.82 -17.81 7.40
CA LEU A 44 -5.47 -17.47 6.99
C LEU A 44 -5.57 -16.28 6.03
N ASP A 45 -4.89 -15.19 6.34
CA ASP A 45 -4.77 -14.07 5.42
C ASP A 45 -3.31 -13.70 5.20
N ILE A 46 -2.96 -13.35 3.96
CA ILE A 46 -1.60 -12.97 3.57
C ILE A 46 -1.66 -11.55 3.04
N PHE A 47 -0.76 -10.72 3.52
CA PHE A 47 -0.58 -9.33 3.13
C PHE A 47 0.83 -9.20 2.59
N GLY A 48 1.02 -8.41 1.55
CA GLY A 48 2.35 -8.28 0.99
C GLY A 48 2.51 -7.07 0.11
N SER A 49 3.72 -6.52 0.10
CA SER A 49 4.07 -5.42 -0.78
C SER A 49 5.29 -5.75 -1.61
N PHE A 50 5.25 -5.36 -2.87
CA PHE A 50 6.31 -5.50 -3.84
C PHE A 50 6.78 -4.10 -4.24
N CYS A 51 8.08 -3.86 -4.19
CA CYS A 51 8.69 -2.57 -4.50
C CYS A 51 9.80 -2.78 -5.53
N TYR A 52 9.71 -2.04 -6.64
CA TYR A 52 10.74 -1.94 -7.64
C TYR A 52 11.29 -0.53 -7.63
N THR A 53 12.59 -0.38 -7.45
CA THR A 53 13.26 0.91 -7.44
C THR A 53 14.31 0.93 -8.55
N PHE A 54 14.30 2.01 -9.31
CA PHE A 54 15.20 2.24 -10.41
C PHE A 54 15.84 3.61 -10.21
N GLN A 55 17.17 3.63 -10.08
CA GLN A 55 17.93 4.85 -9.92
C GLN A 55 18.98 4.98 -11.02
N HIS A 56 18.87 6.08 -11.75
CA HIS A 56 19.88 6.60 -12.64
C HIS A 56 20.55 7.80 -11.97
N GLY A 57 21.89 7.86 -11.94
CA GLY A 57 22.62 8.98 -11.32
C GLY A 57 23.28 8.73 -9.97
N LYS A 58 24.19 9.63 -9.60
CA LYS A 58 24.93 9.60 -8.32
C LYS A 58 25.03 10.98 -7.63
N PHE A 59 24.17 11.95 -7.97
CA PHE A 59 24.22 13.35 -7.47
C PHE A 59 25.57 14.07 -7.68
N ARG A 60 26.35 13.69 -8.70
CA ARG A 60 27.67 14.26 -8.99
C ARG A 60 27.62 15.43 -9.95
N LYS A 61 26.68 15.44 -10.90
CA LYS A 61 26.54 16.52 -11.88
C LYS A 61 25.60 17.61 -11.39
N LEU A 62 25.81 18.82 -11.93
CA LEU A 62 25.04 20.02 -11.60
C LEU A 62 23.61 19.99 -12.13
N PHE A 63 23.29 19.18 -13.14
CA PHE A 63 21.96 19.15 -13.74
C PHE A 63 21.60 17.72 -14.11
N GLY A 64 20.35 17.34 -13.87
CA GLY A 64 19.75 16.08 -14.33
C GLY A 64 20.55 14.82 -13.95
N ASP A 65 21.35 14.88 -12.88
CA ASP A 65 22.22 13.74 -12.57
C ASP A 65 21.41 12.59 -12.02
N LEU A 66 20.49 12.85 -11.08
CA LEU A 66 19.64 11.84 -10.48
C LEU A 66 18.23 11.82 -11.07
N THR A 67 17.85 10.66 -11.59
CA THR A 67 16.45 10.27 -11.80
C THR A 67 16.21 8.95 -11.09
N ARG A 68 15.28 8.94 -10.14
CA ARG A 68 14.87 7.77 -9.39
C ARG A 68 13.37 7.55 -9.56
N ILE A 69 13.00 6.30 -9.79
CA ILE A 69 11.64 5.84 -9.96
C ILE A 69 11.44 4.72 -8.96
N ASP A 70 10.45 4.84 -8.09
CA ASP A 70 10.06 3.77 -7.16
C ASP A 70 8.59 3.41 -7.44
N ALA A 71 8.33 2.16 -7.81
CA ALA A 71 7.00 1.62 -8.02
C ALA A 71 6.72 0.56 -6.95
N ARG A 72 5.67 0.75 -6.16
CA ARG A 72 5.29 -0.15 -5.07
C ARG A 72 3.84 -0.60 -5.22
N VAL A 73 3.61 -1.90 -5.23
CA VAL A 73 2.29 -2.51 -5.14
C VAL A 73 2.13 -3.06 -3.74
N ASP A 74 1.01 -2.76 -3.09
CA ASP A 74 0.64 -3.27 -1.77
C ASP A 74 -0.68 -4.04 -1.87
N VAL A 75 -0.67 -5.27 -1.38
CA VAL A 75 -1.80 -6.19 -1.38
C VAL A 75 -2.25 -6.34 0.07
N ALA A 76 -3.39 -5.71 0.36
CA ALA A 76 -3.95 -5.60 1.69
C ALA A 76 -4.75 -6.83 2.14
N SER A 77 -4.84 -7.92 1.38
CA SER A 77 -5.38 -9.23 1.81
C SER A 77 -5.49 -10.15 0.59
N VAL A 78 -4.74 -11.25 0.56
CA VAL A 78 -4.82 -12.25 -0.52
C VAL A 78 -6.11 -13.05 -0.42
N SER A 79 -6.59 -13.35 0.79
CA SER A 79 -7.83 -14.13 0.96
C SER A 79 -9.06 -13.34 0.51
N ALA A 80 -9.12 -12.04 0.81
CA ALA A 80 -10.19 -11.17 0.37
C ALA A 80 -10.06 -10.80 -1.13
N LEU A 81 -8.85 -10.74 -1.68
CA LEU A 81 -8.64 -10.57 -3.13
C LEU A 81 -9.06 -11.83 -3.91
N ALA A 82 -8.70 -13.03 -3.43
CA ALA A 82 -9.10 -14.29 -4.04
C ALA A 82 -10.62 -14.47 -4.01
N LYS A 83 -11.24 -14.17 -2.86
CA LYS A 83 -12.70 -14.19 -2.70
C LYS A 83 -13.39 -13.20 -3.66
N ARG A 84 -12.79 -12.03 -3.90
CA ARG A 84 -13.31 -11.05 -4.87
C ARG A 84 -13.21 -11.53 -6.32
N ILE A 85 -12.13 -12.22 -6.69
CA ILE A 85 -11.99 -12.80 -8.03
C ILE A 85 -13.00 -13.93 -8.23
N SER A 86 -13.24 -14.76 -7.21
CA SER A 86 -14.25 -15.82 -7.28
C SER A 86 -15.68 -15.27 -7.27
N ASP A 87 -15.93 -14.19 -6.54
CA ASP A 87 -17.25 -13.57 -6.37
C ASP A 87 -17.54 -12.50 -7.43
N ALA A 88 -16.76 -12.42 -8.52
CA ALA A 88 -16.87 -11.40 -9.58
C ALA A 88 -18.24 -11.31 -10.29
N GLY A 89 -19.21 -12.17 -9.96
CA GLY A 89 -20.61 -12.10 -10.38
C GLY A 89 -21.58 -11.50 -9.36
N ASN A 90 -21.21 -11.38 -8.07
CA ASN A 90 -22.05 -10.83 -7.02
C ASN A 90 -21.35 -9.62 -6.39
N ALA A 91 -21.91 -8.44 -6.62
CA ALA A 91 -21.43 -7.16 -6.08
C ALA A 91 -21.46 -7.17 -4.55
N SER A 92 -20.36 -7.64 -3.94
CA SER A 92 -20.14 -7.63 -2.50
C SER A 92 -19.26 -6.43 -2.16
N GLU A 93 -19.85 -5.45 -1.48
CA GLU A 93 -19.34 -4.12 -1.14
C GLU A 93 -18.22 -4.11 -0.08
N ASN A 94 -17.34 -5.11 -0.07
CA ASN A 94 -16.26 -5.16 0.92
C ASN A 94 -15.03 -4.38 0.43
N LEU A 95 -14.98 -3.09 0.82
CA LEU A 95 -13.93 -2.10 0.54
C LEU A 95 -12.51 -2.45 1.04
N VAL A 96 -12.30 -3.59 1.70
CA VAL A 96 -11.10 -3.87 2.51
C VAL A 96 -9.93 -4.45 1.69
N SER A 97 -10.14 -4.87 0.43
CA SER A 97 -9.15 -5.69 -0.31
C SER A 97 -8.66 -5.13 -1.65
N SER A 98 -8.86 -3.84 -1.93
CA SER A 98 -8.35 -3.23 -3.16
C SER A 98 -6.83 -3.02 -3.08
N PRO A 99 -6.03 -3.60 -4.00
CA PRO A 99 -4.59 -3.41 -3.99
C PRO A 99 -4.25 -1.93 -4.22
N ARG A 100 -3.23 -1.44 -3.50
CA ARG A 100 -2.76 -0.07 -3.61
C ARG A 100 -1.50 -0.03 -4.45
N PHE A 101 -1.45 0.89 -5.40
CA PHE A 101 -0.27 1.15 -6.21
C PHE A 101 0.28 2.54 -5.88
N ASN A 102 1.52 2.59 -5.42
CA ASN A 102 2.24 3.82 -5.14
C ASN A 102 3.36 3.99 -6.15
N PHE A 103 3.44 5.15 -6.78
CA PHE A 103 4.47 5.49 -7.75
C PHE A 103 5.14 6.79 -7.34
N ILE A 104 6.46 6.73 -7.15
CA ILE A 104 7.29 7.85 -6.75
C ILE A 104 8.28 8.14 -7.87
N LEU A 105 8.27 9.36 -8.37
CA LEU A 105 9.29 9.89 -9.26
C LEU A 105 10.12 10.90 -8.48
N GLN A 106 11.44 10.79 -8.55
CA GLN A 106 12.35 11.76 -7.97
C GLN A 106 13.37 12.18 -9.02
N GLN A 107 13.42 13.46 -9.33
CA GLN A 107 14.32 14.04 -10.32
C GLN A 107 15.09 15.21 -9.74
N GLN A 108 16.42 15.15 -9.84
CA GLN A 108 17.29 16.28 -9.56
C GLN A 108 17.21 17.27 -10.72
N VAL A 109 16.79 18.50 -10.42
CA VAL A 109 16.63 19.55 -11.43
C VAL A 109 17.96 20.28 -11.62
N VAL A 110 18.43 20.94 -10.56
CA VAL A 110 19.71 21.63 -10.53
C VAL A 110 20.38 21.43 -9.19
N GLY A 111 21.62 20.95 -9.19
CA GLY A 111 22.52 20.74 -8.06
C GLY A 111 21.78 20.28 -6.79
N PRO A 112 21.53 21.18 -5.83
CA PRO A 112 20.89 20.89 -4.54
C PRO A 112 19.35 20.72 -4.58
N ILE A 113 18.69 21.01 -5.70
CA ILE A 113 17.23 20.97 -5.87
C ILE A 113 16.81 19.61 -6.42
N VAL A 114 15.92 18.95 -5.68
CA VAL A 114 15.33 17.66 -6.03
C VAL A 114 13.82 17.78 -5.99
N PHE A 115 13.20 17.55 -7.14
CA PHE A 115 11.77 17.44 -7.25
C PHE A 115 11.36 15.99 -7.06
N ARG A 116 10.31 15.76 -6.27
CA ARG A 116 9.75 14.44 -6.01
C ARG A 116 8.24 14.51 -6.16
N VAL A 117 7.68 13.50 -6.79
CA VAL A 117 6.25 13.30 -6.96
C VAL A 117 5.93 11.94 -6.40
N ASP A 118 5.08 11.86 -5.37
CA ASP A 118 4.52 10.63 -4.83
C ASP A 118 3.05 10.56 -5.24
N SER A 119 2.68 9.53 -5.98
CA SER A 119 1.31 9.31 -6.46
C SER A 119 0.79 7.98 -5.94
N ARG A 120 -0.42 7.98 -5.41
CA ARG A 120 -1.06 6.82 -4.80
C ARG A 120 -2.35 6.53 -5.51
N PHE A 121 -2.54 5.29 -5.93
CA PHE A 121 -3.68 4.80 -6.66
C PHE A 121 -4.30 3.63 -5.92
N LEU A 122 -5.61 3.67 -5.73
CA LEU A 122 -6.41 2.51 -5.31
C LEU A 122 -6.89 1.81 -6.58
N LEU A 123 -6.53 0.54 -6.73
CA LEU A 123 -7.09 -0.30 -7.78
C LEU A 123 -8.42 -0.86 -7.27
N ASP A 124 -9.46 -0.04 -7.32
CA ASP A 124 -10.81 -0.50 -7.05
C ASP A 124 -11.44 -1.11 -8.31
N SER A 125 -11.81 -2.38 -8.22
CA SER A 125 -12.51 -3.11 -9.29
C SER A 125 -14.00 -3.34 -8.96
N SER A 126 -14.58 -2.60 -8.00
CA SER A 126 -15.90 -2.89 -7.42
C SER A 126 -17.07 -2.44 -8.30
N THR A 127 -16.85 -1.49 -9.19
CA THR A 127 -17.88 -0.88 -10.03
C THR A 127 -17.46 -1.02 -11.48
N GLY A 128 -18.42 -1.28 -12.39
CA GLY A 128 -18.20 -1.62 -13.81
C GLY A 128 -17.37 -0.65 -14.67
N ASN A 129 -16.75 0.37 -14.08
CA ASN A 129 -15.73 1.21 -14.68
C ASN A 129 -14.36 0.83 -14.11
N ARG A 130 -13.52 0.15 -14.91
CA ARG A 130 -12.13 -0.25 -14.61
C ARG A 130 -11.17 0.95 -14.46
N SER A 131 -11.59 2.06 -13.88
CA SER A 131 -10.76 3.26 -13.76
C SER A 131 -9.95 3.19 -12.47
N PRO A 132 -8.60 3.23 -12.52
CA PRO A 132 -7.80 3.36 -11.31
C PRO A 132 -8.18 4.66 -10.60
N HIS A 133 -8.55 4.56 -9.33
CA HIS A 133 -8.95 5.72 -8.53
C HIS A 133 -7.71 6.35 -7.91
N MET A 134 -7.40 7.60 -8.26
CA MET A 134 -6.25 8.32 -7.72
C MET A 134 -6.54 8.74 -6.27
N GLU A 135 -5.88 8.08 -5.31
CA GLU A 135 -6.05 8.33 -3.87
C GLU A 135 -5.41 9.63 -3.43
N ASP A 136 -4.18 9.91 -3.84
CA ASP A 136 -3.45 11.11 -3.46
C ASP A 136 -2.31 11.36 -4.43
N VAL A 137 -1.92 12.62 -4.55
CA VAL A 137 -0.71 13.03 -5.25
C VAL A 137 -0.03 14.06 -4.38
N ILE A 138 1.25 13.86 -4.09
CA ILE A 138 2.05 14.74 -3.27
C ILE A 138 3.24 15.19 -4.11
N PHE A 139 3.33 16.48 -4.32
CA PHE A 139 4.49 17.12 -4.88
C PHE A 139 5.42 17.53 -3.74
N SER A 140 6.71 17.29 -3.90
CA SER A 140 7.71 17.66 -2.91
C SER A 140 8.92 18.27 -3.60
N LEU A 141 9.40 19.38 -3.06
CA LEU A 141 10.60 20.06 -3.50
C LEU A 141 11.59 20.07 -2.35
N ASN A 142 12.72 19.42 -2.54
CA ASN A 142 13.79 19.36 -1.57
C ASN A 142 14.93 20.25 -2.06
N TYR A 143 15.43 21.12 -1.18
CA TYR A 143 16.58 21.96 -1.44
C TYR A 143 17.62 21.76 -0.34
N ALA A 144 18.78 21.23 -0.71
CA ALA A 144 19.91 21.13 0.20
C ALA A 144 20.64 22.49 0.29
N LEU A 145 20.62 23.11 1.47
CA LEU A 145 21.31 24.37 1.74
C LEU A 145 22.82 24.11 1.85
N ARG A 146 23.52 24.12 0.72
CA ARG A 146 24.99 23.97 0.68
C ARG A 146 25.71 25.05 1.48
N LEU A 147 25.14 26.25 1.59
CA LEU A 147 25.73 27.40 2.29
C LEU A 147 25.78 27.20 3.82
N LEU A 148 24.83 26.46 4.39
CA LEU A 148 24.78 26.21 5.84
C LEU A 148 25.48 24.91 6.25
N GLN A 149 26.08 24.16 5.31
CA GLN A 149 26.69 22.82 5.48
C GLN A 149 25.79 21.73 6.10
N SER A 150 24.66 22.08 6.73
CA SER A 150 23.83 21.19 7.55
C SER A 150 22.37 21.67 7.57
N GLY A 151 21.80 21.94 6.39
CA GLY A 151 20.40 22.36 6.28
C GLY A 151 19.72 21.81 5.04
N LYS A 152 18.45 21.44 5.15
CA LYS A 152 17.58 21.14 4.01
C LYS A 152 16.22 21.78 4.19
N VAL A 153 15.69 22.34 3.11
CA VAL A 153 14.31 22.78 3.01
C VAL A 153 13.55 21.71 2.26
N VAL A 154 12.45 21.25 2.83
CA VAL A 154 11.53 20.30 2.20
C VAL A 154 10.17 20.96 2.15
N ALA A 155 9.75 21.38 0.97
CA ALA A 155 8.38 21.81 0.73
C ALA A 155 7.59 20.62 0.20
N TRP A 156 6.39 20.39 0.71
CA TRP A 156 5.44 19.44 0.15
C TRP A 156 4.07 20.06 -0.03
N TYR A 157 3.34 19.56 -1.01
CA TYR A 157 2.00 20.02 -1.36
C TYR A 157 1.17 18.84 -1.87
N SER A 158 -0.03 18.67 -1.31
CA SER A 158 -1.05 17.73 -1.80
C SER A 158 -2.19 18.54 -2.43
N PRO A 159 -2.37 18.49 -3.77
CA PRO A 159 -3.48 19.19 -4.44
C PRO A 159 -4.84 18.66 -3.99
N LYS A 160 -4.92 17.36 -3.66
CA LYS A 160 -6.19 16.73 -3.28
C LYS A 160 -6.68 17.24 -1.92
N ARG A 161 -5.76 17.45 -0.98
CA ARG A 161 -6.06 18.00 0.35
C ARG A 161 -6.07 19.54 0.34
N LYS A 162 -5.53 20.18 -0.71
CA LYS A 162 -5.26 21.62 -0.78
C LYS A 162 -4.39 22.11 0.37
N GLU A 163 -3.46 21.25 0.80
CA GLU A 163 -2.58 21.49 1.94
C GLU A 163 -1.13 21.42 1.49
N GLY A 164 -0.30 22.23 2.12
CA GLY A 164 1.14 22.18 1.92
C GLY A 164 1.87 22.66 3.15
N MET A 165 3.10 22.20 3.31
CA MET A 165 3.97 22.61 4.40
C MET A 165 5.39 22.77 3.88
N ILE A 166 6.10 23.70 4.49
CA ILE A 166 7.52 23.90 4.25
C ILE A 166 8.23 23.56 5.55
N GLU A 167 8.99 22.49 5.52
CA GLU A 167 9.86 22.07 6.62
C GLU A 167 11.26 22.60 6.38
N LEU A 168 11.80 23.34 7.34
CA LEU A 168 13.21 23.65 7.40
C LEU A 168 13.85 22.72 8.43
N ARG A 169 14.73 21.83 7.99
CA ARG A 169 15.51 20.96 8.88
C ARG A 169 16.94 21.47 8.92
N MET A 170 17.41 21.82 10.12
CA MET A 170 18.77 22.28 10.40
C MET A 170 19.45 21.29 11.36
N PHE A 171 20.77 21.11 11.26
CA PHE A 171 21.58 20.26 12.15
C PHE A 171 21.29 18.76 12.09
N GLU A 172 20.81 18.25 10.95
CA GLU A 172 20.63 16.82 10.72
C GLU A 172 21.89 16.29 10.01
N PHE A 173 22.85 15.76 10.79
CA PHE A 173 24.01 15.00 10.29
C PHE A 173 23.76 13.50 10.42
#